data_AF-A0A914GF39-F1
#
_entry.id   AF-A0A914GF39-F1
#
_cell.length_a   1.000
_cell.length_b   1.000
_cell.length_c   1.000
_cell.angle_alpha   90.00
_cell.angle_beta   90.00
_cell.angle_gamma   90.00
#
_symmetry.space_group_name_H-M   'P 1'
#
loop_
_entity.id
_entity.type
_entity.pdbx_description
1 polymer ?
#
loop_
_entity_poly.entity_id
_entity_poly.type
_entity_poly.pdbx_seq_one_letter_code
_entity_poly.pdbx_strand_id
1 'polypeptide(L)'
;MAGNGSQSTAPPSDDGNENTLFEVVPLLTCPHLDTVKHFTRFEVDINQECPQCTTEELKRKKENWICLTCHSVNCSRYVQNHAIQHFYENPEHAMAISTADLSVWCYVCESYVHNERLLSAKNELHLTKFNIPIPG
;
A
#
# COMPACT_ATOMS: atom_id res chain seq x y z
N MET A 1 -47.28 4.63 -15.36
CA MET A 1 -46.49 5.85 -15.08
C MET A 1 -46.47 6.08 -13.59
N ALA A 2 -45.30 5.92 -12.98
CA ALA A 2 -44.84 6.60 -11.77
C ALA A 2 -43.40 6.13 -11.59
N GLY A 3 -42.45 6.91 -12.14
CA GLY A 3 -41.03 6.71 -11.86
C GLY A 3 -40.71 7.21 -10.46
N ASN A 4 -39.67 6.64 -9.84
CA ASN A 4 -39.05 7.29 -8.70
C ASN A 4 -37.54 7.31 -8.93
N GLY A 5 -37.05 8.54 -9.07
CA GLY A 5 -35.69 8.87 -9.42
C GLY A 5 -34.74 8.78 -8.24
N SER A 6 -33.48 8.55 -8.59
CA SER A 6 -32.30 8.64 -7.77
C SER A 6 -32.23 9.98 -7.03
N GLN A 7 -31.89 9.96 -5.74
CA GLN A 7 -31.41 11.16 -5.05
C GLN A 7 -30.03 10.88 -4.48
N SER A 8 -29.05 11.28 -5.29
CA SER A 8 -27.70 11.59 -4.86
C SER A 8 -27.77 12.77 -3.88
N THR A 9 -27.30 12.59 -2.66
CA THR A 9 -27.04 13.72 -1.77
C THR A 9 -25.70 14.34 -2.16
N ALA A 10 -25.73 15.49 -2.83
CA ALA A 10 -24.54 16.31 -3.03
C ALA A 10 -24.07 16.87 -1.67
N PRO A 11 -22.74 17.03 -1.46
CA PRO A 11 -22.23 17.71 -0.28
C PRO A 11 -22.53 19.23 -0.37
N PRO A 12 -22.64 19.93 0.78
CA PRO A 12 -22.90 21.36 0.79
C PRO A 12 -21.73 22.14 0.19
N SER A 13 -22.06 23.22 -0.51
CA SER A 13 -21.13 24.19 -1.10
C SER A 13 -20.37 24.93 0.00
N ASP A 14 -19.04 24.82 0.00
CA ASP A 14 -18.16 25.41 1.00
C ASP A 14 -17.55 26.73 0.50
N ASP A 15 -17.79 27.79 1.28
CA ASP A 15 -17.29 29.14 1.07
C ASP A 15 -15.83 29.21 1.52
N GLY A 16 -14.92 29.17 0.54
CA GLY A 16 -13.62 29.85 0.54
C GLY A 16 -12.79 29.91 1.85
N ASN A 17 -11.82 28.99 1.91
CA ASN A 17 -10.60 28.97 2.75
C ASN A 17 -10.71 28.36 4.15
N GLU A 18 -10.61 27.03 4.21
CA GLU A 18 -10.11 26.34 5.40
C GLU A 18 -9.04 25.32 4.99
N ASN A 19 -7.84 25.51 5.52
CA ASN A 19 -6.74 24.55 5.47
C ASN A 19 -7.05 23.39 6.45
N THR A 20 -8.16 22.69 6.23
CA THR A 20 -8.67 21.61 7.08
C THR A 20 -7.71 20.43 6.98
N LEU A 21 -7.03 20.13 8.10
CA LEU A 21 -6.15 18.98 8.21
C LEU A 21 -7.01 17.73 8.38
N PHE A 22 -6.98 16.83 7.41
CA PHE A 22 -7.64 15.53 7.51
C PHE A 22 -6.66 14.50 8.06
N GLU A 23 -7.04 13.84 9.16
CA GLU A 23 -6.28 12.72 9.70
C GLU A 23 -6.45 11.50 8.79
N VAL A 24 -5.33 10.89 8.40
CA VAL A 24 -5.33 9.62 7.68
C VAL A 24 -5.38 8.49 8.71
N VAL A 25 -6.58 7.95 8.94
CA VAL A 25 -6.79 6.81 9.85
C VAL A 25 -6.78 5.50 9.04
N PRO A 26 -5.82 4.58 9.27
CA PRO A 26 -5.80 3.29 8.59
C PRO A 26 -7.01 2.43 8.92
N LEU A 27 -7.51 1.68 7.94
CA LEU A 27 -8.52 0.65 8.15
C LEU A 27 -7.94 -0.47 9.04
N LEU A 28 -8.70 -0.87 10.06
CA LEU A 28 -8.31 -1.99 10.91
C LEU A 28 -8.62 -3.35 10.30
N THR A 29 -9.50 -3.38 9.29
CA THR A 29 -9.90 -4.57 8.57
C THR A 29 -10.28 -4.23 7.14
N CYS A 30 -10.00 -5.14 6.20
CA CYS A 30 -10.58 -5.11 4.87
C CYS A 30 -10.75 -6.55 4.35
N PRO A 31 -11.67 -6.79 3.39
CA PRO A 31 -11.89 -8.13 2.82
C PRO A 31 -10.66 -8.74 2.13
N HIS A 32 -9.65 -7.92 1.85
CA HIS A 32 -8.43 -8.32 1.15
C HIS A 32 -7.33 -8.82 2.09
N LEU A 33 -7.54 -8.79 3.42
CA LEU A 33 -6.56 -9.34 4.38
C LEU A 33 -6.21 -10.81 4.12
N ASP A 34 -7.13 -11.58 3.53
CA ASP A 34 -6.91 -12.98 3.20
C ASP A 34 -6.03 -13.19 1.96
N THR A 35 -5.71 -12.13 1.20
CA THR A 35 -4.75 -12.22 0.07
C THR A 35 -3.29 -12.14 0.54
N VAL A 36 -3.05 -11.81 1.82
CA VAL A 36 -1.72 -11.78 2.42
C VAL A 36 -1.22 -13.20 2.59
N LYS A 37 -0.07 -13.52 1.97
CA LYS A 37 0.60 -14.79 2.17
C LYS A 37 1.62 -14.69 3.31
N HIS A 38 2.01 -15.85 3.83
CA HIS A 38 3.07 -15.93 4.83
C HIS A 38 4.36 -15.34 4.26
N PHE A 39 4.91 -14.40 5.01
CA PHE A 39 6.17 -13.76 4.72
C PHE A 39 7.28 -14.58 5.38
N THR A 40 8.19 -15.15 4.60
CA THR A 40 9.40 -15.79 5.17
C THR A 40 10.60 -14.86 5.01
N ARG A 41 11.42 -14.77 6.06
CA ARG A 41 12.56 -13.85 6.16
C ARG A 41 13.62 -13.95 5.06
N PHE A 42 13.60 -15.02 4.26
CA PHE A 42 14.60 -15.30 3.23
C PHE A 42 14.16 -14.91 1.82
N GLU A 43 12.90 -14.52 1.64
CA GLU A 43 12.33 -14.31 0.30
C GLU A 43 12.47 -12.88 -0.22
N VAL A 44 12.75 -11.90 0.64
CA VAL A 44 12.66 -10.48 0.27
C VAL A 44 13.84 -9.67 0.76
N ASP A 45 14.57 -9.07 -0.18
CA ASP A 45 15.55 -8.03 0.11
C ASP A 45 14.85 -6.67 0.10
N ILE A 46 14.79 -6.00 1.27
CA ILE A 46 14.17 -4.68 1.41
C ILE A 46 14.90 -3.59 0.60
N ASN A 47 16.16 -3.83 0.24
CA ASN A 47 16.97 -2.94 -0.58
C ASN A 47 16.86 -3.23 -2.07
N GLN A 48 16.11 -4.27 -2.46
CA GLN A 48 15.91 -4.61 -3.85
C GLN A 48 15.31 -3.42 -4.60
N GLU A 49 15.88 -3.15 -5.78
CA GLU A 49 15.41 -2.11 -6.68
C GLU A 49 14.20 -2.59 -7.48
N CYS A 50 13.36 -1.65 -7.93
CA CYS A 50 12.30 -2.00 -8.86
C CYS A 50 12.91 -2.48 -10.19
N PRO A 51 12.63 -3.72 -10.62
CA PRO A 51 13.26 -4.32 -11.81
C PRO A 51 12.78 -3.68 -13.12
N GLN A 52 11.64 -2.97 -13.09
CA GLN A 52 11.06 -2.30 -14.25
C GLN A 52 11.61 -0.87 -14.45
N CYS A 53 12.30 -0.30 -13.46
CA CYS A 53 12.94 1.01 -13.61
C CYS A 53 14.21 0.92 -14.46
N THR A 54 14.24 1.65 -15.57
CA THR A 54 15.31 1.53 -16.59
C THR A 54 16.50 2.45 -16.37
N THR A 55 16.38 3.48 -15.53
CA THR A 55 17.46 4.44 -15.26
C THR A 55 17.94 4.37 -13.82
N GLU A 56 19.23 4.62 -13.61
CA GLU A 56 19.85 4.69 -12.29
C GLU A 56 19.25 5.79 -11.42
N GLU A 57 18.79 6.89 -12.03
CA GLU A 57 18.08 7.95 -11.30
C GLU A 57 16.77 7.45 -10.68
N LEU A 58 15.98 6.69 -11.44
CA LEU A 58 14.71 6.16 -10.96
C LEU A 58 14.92 5.09 -9.88
N LYS A 59 15.93 4.23 -10.05
CA LYS A 59 16.29 3.19 -9.06
C LYS A 59 16.74 3.80 -7.72
N ARG A 60 17.51 4.89 -7.74
CA ARG A 60 18.01 5.57 -6.53
C ARG A 60 16.93 6.22 -5.67
N LYS A 61 15.71 6.44 -6.17
CA LYS A 61 14.63 7.06 -5.36
C LYS A 61 14.23 6.21 -4.16
N LYS A 62 14.48 4.89 -4.16
CA LYS A 62 14.22 3.96 -3.04
C LYS A 62 12.79 3.99 -2.46
N GLU A 63 11.83 4.43 -3.25
CA GLU A 63 10.40 4.46 -2.94
C GLU A 63 9.74 3.16 -3.44
N ASN A 64 10.12 2.01 -2.87
CA ASN A 64 9.64 0.71 -3.32
C ASN A 64 8.54 0.15 -2.41
N TRP A 65 7.71 -0.69 -3.01
CA TRP A 65 6.61 -1.40 -2.38
C TRP A 65 6.74 -2.89 -2.69
N ILE A 66 6.51 -3.73 -1.69
CA ILE A 66 6.55 -5.19 -1.80
C ILE A 66 5.13 -5.71 -1.80
N CYS A 67 4.74 -6.46 -2.83
CA CYS A 67 3.45 -7.14 -2.88
C CYS A 67 3.32 -8.17 -1.75
N LEU A 68 2.24 -8.13 -0.97
CA LEU A 68 2.02 -9.06 0.15
C LEU A 68 1.47 -10.43 -0.28
N THR A 69 1.26 -10.64 -1.58
CA THR A 69 0.76 -11.92 -2.13
C THR A 69 1.84 -12.69 -2.89
N CYS A 70 2.76 -12.00 -3.58
CA CYS A 70 3.80 -12.64 -4.39
C CYS A 70 5.22 -12.10 -4.13
N HIS A 71 5.36 -11.16 -3.20
CA HIS A 71 6.64 -10.57 -2.79
C HIS A 71 7.39 -9.80 -3.88
N SER A 72 6.74 -9.48 -5.01
CA SER A 72 7.32 -8.64 -6.06
C SER A 72 7.62 -7.23 -5.55
N VAL A 73 8.79 -6.70 -5.93
CA VAL A 73 9.23 -5.35 -5.56
C VAL A 73 8.98 -4.41 -6.72
N ASN A 74 8.18 -3.37 -6.50
CA ASN A 74 7.84 -2.38 -7.52
C ASN A 74 7.91 -0.96 -6.97
N CYS A 75 8.24 0.03 -7.81
CA CYS A 75 8.35 1.40 -7.36
C CYS A 75 6.98 2.06 -7.18
N SER A 76 6.94 3.05 -6.28
CA SER A 76 5.73 3.77 -5.91
C SER A 76 5.17 4.64 -7.04
N ARG A 77 4.01 5.24 -6.77
CA ARG A 77 3.40 6.24 -7.65
C ARG A 77 4.23 7.50 -7.84
N TYR A 78 5.15 7.80 -6.92
CA TYR A 78 6.03 8.96 -7.01
C TYR A 78 7.28 8.69 -7.88
N VAL A 79 7.42 7.47 -8.41
CA VAL A 79 8.51 7.07 -9.31
C VAL A 79 7.98 6.77 -10.71
N GLN A 80 7.40 5.60 -10.95
CA GLN A 80 6.89 5.16 -12.27
C GLN A 80 5.60 4.33 -12.17
N ASN A 81 4.95 4.26 -11.01
CA ASN A 81 3.68 3.54 -10.82
C ASN A 81 3.74 2.02 -11.02
N HIS A 82 4.92 1.39 -11.04
CA HIS A 82 4.99 -0.06 -11.28
C HIS A 82 4.26 -0.90 -10.21
N ALA A 83 4.11 -0.40 -8.98
CA ALA A 83 3.39 -1.12 -7.94
C ALA A 83 1.87 -1.17 -8.18
N ILE A 84 1.28 -0.08 -8.70
CA ILE A 84 -0.14 -0.09 -9.08
C ILE A 84 -0.36 -0.80 -10.42
N GLN A 85 0.59 -0.71 -11.36
CA GLN A 85 0.56 -1.52 -12.58
C GLN A 85 0.57 -3.03 -12.26
N HIS A 86 1.42 -3.45 -11.30
CA HIS A 86 1.44 -4.83 -10.84
C HIS A 86 0.07 -5.30 -10.32
N PHE A 87 -0.65 -4.45 -9.59
CA PHE A 87 -2.01 -4.74 -9.14
C PHE A 87 -3.00 -4.82 -10.32
N TYR A 88 -2.93 -3.92 -11.30
CA TYR A 88 -3.80 -3.98 -12.47
C TYR A 88 -3.60 -5.25 -13.31
N GLU A 89 -2.37 -5.74 -13.38
CA GLU A 89 -2.02 -7.00 -14.06
C GLU A 89 -2.41 -8.25 -13.22
N ASN A 90 -2.53 -8.10 -11.89
CA ASN A 90 -2.82 -9.19 -10.96
C ASN A 90 -3.82 -8.70 -9.88
N PRO A 91 -5.13 -8.56 -10.19
CA PRO A 91 -6.09 -7.96 -9.27
C PRO A 91 -6.26 -8.68 -7.92
N GLU A 92 -5.85 -9.94 -7.83
CA GLU A 92 -5.78 -10.70 -6.58
C GLU A 92 -4.62 -10.28 -5.65
N HIS A 93 -3.65 -9.51 -6.16
CA HIS A 93 -2.54 -8.93 -5.39
C HIS A 93 -2.93 -7.57 -4.81
N ALA A 94 -3.97 -7.56 -3.99
CA ALA A 94 -4.65 -6.35 -3.55
C ALA A 94 -3.85 -5.43 -2.62
N MET A 95 -2.75 -5.90 -2.02
CA MET A 95 -2.01 -5.14 -1.00
C MET A 95 -0.50 -5.19 -1.18
N ALA A 96 0.14 -4.08 -0.81
CA ALA A 96 1.59 -3.96 -0.77
C ALA A 96 2.06 -3.20 0.48
N ILE A 97 3.27 -3.50 0.93
CA ILE A 97 3.95 -2.84 2.05
C ILE A 97 5.06 -1.93 1.53
N SER A 98 5.10 -0.69 2.02
CA SER A 98 6.13 0.30 1.71
C SER A 98 7.45 -0.07 2.36
N THR A 99 8.56 -0.02 1.62
CA THR A 99 9.90 -0.20 2.19
C THR A 99 10.40 1.06 2.91
N ALA A 100 9.76 2.21 2.71
CA ALA A 100 10.15 3.48 3.31
C ALA A 100 9.73 3.59 4.79
N ASP A 101 8.49 3.19 5.09
CA ASP A 101 7.87 3.40 6.41
C ASP A 101 7.08 2.18 6.93
N LEU A 102 7.07 1.06 6.20
CA LEU A 102 6.34 -0.17 6.54
C LEU A 102 4.81 0.02 6.64
N SER A 103 4.28 1.10 6.07
CA SER A 103 2.85 1.29 5.87
C SER A 103 2.34 0.27 4.84
N VAL A 104 1.11 -0.21 5.02
CA VAL A 104 0.46 -1.16 4.09
C VAL A 104 -0.68 -0.46 3.39
N TRP A 105 -0.70 -0.56 2.08
CA TRP A 105 -1.74 0.01 1.22
C TRP A 105 -2.56 -1.11 0.59
N CYS A 106 -3.89 -0.95 0.58
CA CYS A 106 -4.79 -1.78 -0.20
C CYS A 106 -5.27 -1.00 -1.44
N TYR A 107 -4.94 -1.52 -2.62
CA TYR A 107 -5.30 -0.88 -3.89
C TYR A 107 -6.80 -0.89 -4.14
N VAL A 108 -7.52 -1.94 -3.71
CA VAL A 108 -8.97 -2.05 -3.91
C VAL A 108 -9.74 -1.13 -2.96
N CYS A 109 -9.29 -1.00 -1.71
CA CYS A 109 -9.94 -0.15 -0.71
C CYS A 109 -9.48 1.31 -0.76
N GLU A 110 -8.45 1.61 -1.57
CA GLU A 110 -7.81 2.92 -1.67
C GLU A 110 -7.46 3.51 -0.29
N SER A 111 -6.95 2.66 0.61
CA SER A 111 -6.69 3.04 1.99
C SER A 111 -5.50 2.29 2.59
N TYR A 112 -4.90 2.92 3.60
CA TYR A 112 -3.93 2.26 4.46
C TYR A 112 -4.62 1.22 5.34
N VAL A 113 -3.92 0.12 5.63
CA VAL A 113 -4.44 -0.96 6.47
C VAL A 113 -3.48 -1.26 7.62
N HIS A 114 -4.02 -1.38 8.84
CA HIS A 114 -3.29 -1.80 10.02
C HIS A 114 -4.06 -2.94 10.70
N ASN A 115 -3.50 -4.15 10.67
CA ASN A 115 -4.13 -5.34 11.23
C ASN A 115 -3.08 -6.33 11.75
N GLU A 116 -3.44 -7.15 12.73
CA GLU A 116 -2.56 -8.17 13.31
C GLU A 116 -2.01 -9.16 12.26
N ARG A 117 -2.78 -9.49 11.21
CA ARG A 117 -2.33 -10.34 10.11
C ARG A 117 -1.10 -9.78 9.37
N LEU A 118 -0.90 -8.46 9.44
CA LEU A 118 0.22 -7.78 8.79
C LEU A 118 1.47 -7.75 9.67
N LEU A 119 1.37 -8.09 10.98
CA LEU A 119 2.49 -7.99 11.91
C LEU A 119 3.65 -8.91 11.54
N SER A 120 3.39 -10.10 10.99
CA SER A 120 4.46 -10.99 10.54
C SER A 120 5.31 -10.33 9.45
N ALA A 121 4.69 -9.82 8.38
CA ALA A 121 5.42 -9.13 7.31
C ALA A 121 6.11 -7.86 7.81
N LYS A 122 5.43 -7.06 8.65
CA LYS A 122 6.01 -5.84 9.23
C LYS A 122 7.22 -6.14 10.11
N ASN A 123 7.15 -7.16 10.98
CA ASN A 123 8.25 -7.55 11.86
C ASN A 123 9.48 -8.00 11.07
N GLU A 124 9.28 -8.84 10.06
CA GLU A 124 10.40 -9.32 9.22
C GLU A 124 11.06 -8.15 8.49
N LEU A 125 10.28 -7.26 7.88
CA LEU A 125 10.84 -6.11 7.19
C LEU A 125 11.47 -5.09 8.14
N HIS A 126 10.92 -4.90 9.34
CA HIS A 126 11.52 -4.04 10.36
C HIS A 126 12.87 -4.60 10.85
N LEU A 127 12.95 -5.91 11.09
CA LEU A 127 14.19 -6.59 11.43
C LEU A 127 15.23 -6.43 10.32
N THR A 128 14.86 -6.67 9.06
CA THR A 128 15.77 -6.50 7.92
C THR A 128 16.22 -5.04 7.76
N LYS A 129 15.33 -4.08 8.00
CA LYS A 129 15.62 -2.64 7.82
C LYS A 129 16.47 -2.04 8.93
N PHE A 130 16.16 -2.37 10.19
CA PHE A 130 16.68 -1.68 11.37
C PHE A 130 17.50 -2.58 12.29
N ASN A 131 17.57 -3.88 11.99
CA ASN A 131 18.24 -4.89 12.81
C ASN A 131 17.67 -5.01 14.25
N ILE A 132 16.39 -4.66 14.41
CA ILE A 132 15.61 -4.77 15.65
C ILE A 132 14.15 -5.14 15.32
N PRO A 133 13.43 -5.86 16.19
CA PRO A 133 11.99 -6.12 16.00
C PRO A 133 11.16 -4.85 16.18
N ILE A 134 9.90 -4.87 15.77
CA ILE A 134 8.97 -3.75 16.06
C ILE A 134 8.81 -3.66 17.59
N PRO A 135 8.97 -2.47 18.19
CA PRO A 135 8.62 -2.24 19.58
C PRO A 135 7.16 -2.64 19.84
N GLY A 136 6.95 -3.39 20.94
CA GLY A 136 5.61 -3.80 21.39
C GLY A 136 4.83 -2.68 22.07
#